data_AF-A0A9R1QD19-F1
#
_entry.id   AF-A0A9R1QD19-F1
#
_cell.length_a   1.000
_cell.length_b   1.000
_cell.length_c   1.000
_cell.angle_alpha   90.00
_cell.angle_beta   90.00
_cell.angle_gamma   90.00
#
_symmetry.space_group_name_H-M   'P 1'
#
loop_
_entity.id
_entity.type
_entity.pdbx_description
1 polymer ?
#
loop_
_entity_poly.entity_id
_entity_poly.type
_entity_poly.pdbx_seq_one_letter_code
_entity_poly.pdbx_strand_id
1 'polypeptide(L)'
;MGNALPLTDMPLGTAMHNIEITRGRGGQLARAAGAVAKLIAKEGKSATLRLPSGEVRLVSQNCLATVGQVGNVGVNQKSLGRKKPTTPWGYPALGRRTRKRKKYSDSFILRCRK
;
A
#
# COMPACT_ATOMS: atom_id res chain seq x y z
N MET A 1 8.82 -16.22 9.27
CA MET A 1 8.26 -14.88 8.99
C MET A 1 9.42 -13.99 8.60
N GLY A 2 9.34 -13.23 7.50
CA GLY A 2 10.44 -12.34 7.07
C GLY A 2 11.18 -12.74 5.78
N ASN A 3 10.83 -13.83 5.12
CA ASN A 3 11.43 -14.17 3.82
C ASN A 3 10.92 -13.21 2.74
N ALA A 4 11.84 -12.71 1.91
CA ALA A 4 11.53 -11.91 0.74
C ALA A 4 11.53 -12.81 -0.50
N LEU A 5 10.40 -12.88 -1.19
CA LEU A 5 10.23 -13.64 -2.43
C LEU A 5 9.48 -12.79 -3.47
N PRO A 6 9.57 -13.14 -4.76
CA PRO A 6 8.73 -12.52 -5.78
C PRO A 6 7.26 -12.89 -5.57
N LEU A 7 6.36 -12.03 -6.05
CA LEU A 7 4.91 -12.30 -5.99
C LEU A 7 4.51 -13.53 -6.82
N THR A 8 5.35 -14.01 -7.74
CA THR A 8 5.16 -15.29 -8.45
C THR A 8 5.09 -16.47 -7.49
N ASP A 9 5.90 -16.48 -6.44
CA ASP A 9 6.11 -17.68 -5.61
C ASP A 9 5.25 -17.66 -4.34
N MET A 10 4.66 -16.51 -4.00
CA MET A 10 3.84 -16.37 -2.80
C MET A 10 2.45 -16.99 -2.96
N PRO A 11 1.92 -17.76 -2.01
CA PRO A 11 0.56 -18.26 -2.11
C PRO A 11 -0.47 -17.12 -2.04
N LEU A 12 -1.63 -17.31 -2.67
CA LEU A 12 -2.75 -16.37 -2.57
C LEU A 12 -3.21 -16.23 -1.11
N GLY A 13 -3.69 -15.05 -0.73
CA GLY A 13 -4.12 -14.75 0.64
C GLY A 13 -2.98 -14.42 1.63
N THR A 14 -1.72 -14.58 1.22
CA THR A 14 -0.56 -14.28 2.07
C THR A 14 -0.55 -12.82 2.53
N ALA A 15 -0.26 -12.62 3.81
CA ALA A 15 -0.01 -11.32 4.42
C ALA A 15 1.44 -10.89 4.13
N MET A 16 1.62 -9.70 3.58
CA MET A 16 2.90 -9.19 3.10
C MET A 16 3.12 -7.75 3.54
N HIS A 17 4.39 -7.37 3.59
CA HIS A 17 4.84 -6.00 3.79
C HIS A 17 6.06 -5.71 2.91
N ASN A 18 6.52 -4.46 2.90
CA ASN A 18 7.69 -4.03 2.12
C ASN A 18 7.62 -4.39 0.63
N ILE A 19 6.51 -4.07 -0.03
CA ILE A 19 6.23 -4.47 -1.42
C ILE A 19 6.81 -3.47 -2.42
N GLU A 20 7.46 -3.96 -3.47
CA GLU A 20 7.93 -3.14 -4.59
C GLU A 20 6.78 -2.69 -5.51
N ILE A 21 6.83 -1.45 -6.02
CA ILE A 21 5.91 -0.98 -7.06
C ILE A 21 6.47 -1.26 -8.47
N THR A 22 7.79 -1.17 -8.58
CA THR A 22 8.56 -1.41 -9.79
C THR A 22 9.70 -2.33 -9.42
N ARG A 23 9.89 -3.40 -10.19
CA ARG A 23 10.96 -4.38 -9.97
C ARG A 23 12.31 -3.68 -9.82
N GLY A 24 13.02 -4.01 -8.74
CA GLY A 24 14.39 -3.52 -8.51
C GLY A 24 14.49 -2.08 -7.99
N ARG A 25 13.37 -1.39 -7.75
CA ARG A 25 13.36 -0.09 -7.05
C ARG A 25 13.21 -0.21 -5.53
N GLY A 26 13.24 -1.42 -5.00
CA GLY A 26 13.08 -1.69 -3.58
C GLY A 26 11.64 -1.54 -3.10
N GLY A 27 11.40 -2.01 -1.88
CA GLY A 27 10.08 -1.99 -1.26
C GLY A 27 9.62 -0.57 -0.93
N GLN A 28 8.43 -0.21 -1.38
CA GLN A 28 7.86 1.13 -1.24
C GLN A 28 6.54 1.12 -0.47
N LEU A 29 5.78 0.03 -0.58
CA LEU A 29 4.45 -0.10 0.02
C LEU A 29 4.50 -0.91 1.33
N ALA A 30 3.55 -0.62 2.22
CA ALA A 30 3.38 -1.31 3.50
C ALA A 30 4.67 -1.38 4.34
N ARG A 31 5.29 -0.22 4.61
CA ARG A 31 6.51 -0.09 5.44
C ARG A 31 6.26 0.46 6.83
N ALA A 32 5.10 1.07 7.05
CA ALA A 32 4.75 1.65 8.35
C ALA A 32 4.52 0.55 9.39
N ALA A 33 4.71 0.89 10.66
CA ALA A 33 4.48 -0.02 11.77
C ALA A 33 3.07 -0.62 11.74
N GLY A 34 2.96 -1.93 11.93
CA GLY A 34 1.70 -2.67 11.82
C GLY A 34 1.08 -2.74 10.42
N ALA A 35 1.71 -2.18 9.38
CA ALA A 35 1.17 -2.24 8.03
C ALA A 35 1.20 -3.68 7.48
N VAL A 36 0.11 -4.06 6.83
CA VAL A 36 -0.04 -5.34 6.15
C VAL A 36 -0.81 -5.13 4.85
N ALA A 37 -0.36 -5.81 3.81
CA ALA A 37 -1.07 -5.95 2.55
C ALA A 37 -1.38 -7.43 2.32
N LYS A 38 -2.42 -7.71 1.53
CA LYS A 38 -2.81 -9.08 1.18
C LYS A 38 -2.79 -9.27 -0.32
N LEU A 39 -2.24 -10.40 -0.76
CA LEU A 39 -2.33 -10.83 -2.16
C LEU A 39 -3.71 -11.45 -2.40
N ILE A 40 -4.49 -10.88 -3.31
CA ILE A 40 -5.86 -11.34 -3.61
C ILE A 40 -5.82 -12.36 -4.75
N ALA A 41 -5.25 -11.96 -5.89
CA ALA A 41 -5.19 -12.79 -7.08
C ALA A 41 -3.89 -12.53 -7.87
N LYS A 42 -3.58 -13.45 -8.78
CA LYS A 42 -2.50 -13.34 -9.75
C LYS A 42 -3.10 -13.55 -11.13
N GLU A 43 -2.98 -12.56 -12.01
CA GLU A 43 -3.55 -12.58 -13.35
C GLU A 43 -2.51 -12.15 -14.38
N GLY A 44 -2.19 -13.03 -15.31
CA GLY A 44 -1.23 -12.76 -16.38
C GLY A 44 0.14 -12.37 -15.84
N LYS A 45 0.57 -11.12 -16.11
CA LYS A 45 1.87 -10.56 -15.68
C LYS A 45 1.77 -9.71 -14.40
N SER A 46 0.56 -9.56 -13.86
CA SER A 46 0.27 -8.69 -12.71
C SER A 46 -0.34 -9.48 -11.55
N ALA A 47 -0.21 -8.95 -10.36
CA ALA A 47 -0.77 -9.43 -9.11
C ALA A 47 -1.67 -8.35 -8.54
N THR A 48 -2.84 -8.74 -8.04
CA THR A 48 -3.78 -7.84 -7.36
C THR A 48 -3.52 -7.86 -5.87
N LEU A 49 -3.21 -6.69 -5.33
CA LEU A 49 -2.90 -6.50 -3.92
C LEU A 49 -3.97 -5.63 -3.27
N ARG A 50 -4.34 -6.02 -2.04
CA ARG A 50 -5.06 -5.14 -1.12
C ARG A 50 -4.06 -4.43 -0.24
N LEU A 51 -3.99 -3.11 -0.38
CA LEU A 51 -3.11 -2.27 0.43
C LEU A 51 -3.69 -2.04 1.83
N PRO A 52 -2.85 -1.65 2.82
CA PRO A 52 -3.33 -1.30 4.16
C PRO A 52 -4.35 -0.15 4.16
N SER A 53 -4.34 0.71 3.14
CA SER A 53 -5.34 1.76 2.92
C SER A 53 -6.71 1.25 2.51
N GLY A 54 -6.86 -0.05 2.22
CA GLY A 54 -8.06 -0.63 1.62
C GLY A 54 -8.16 -0.44 0.11
N GLU A 55 -7.21 0.27 -0.52
CA GLU A 55 -7.09 0.37 -1.96
C GLU A 55 -6.71 -1.00 -2.58
N VAL A 56 -7.32 -1.33 -3.72
CA VAL A 56 -6.96 -2.53 -4.50
C VAL A 56 -6.17 -2.09 -5.73
N ARG A 57 -4.97 -2.62 -5.87
CA ARG A 57 -3.99 -2.18 -6.87
C ARG A 57 -3.29 -3.36 -7.55
N LEU A 58 -3.01 -3.20 -8.84
CA LEU A 58 -2.20 -4.09 -9.65
C LEU A 58 -0.70 -3.75 -9.50
N VAL A 59 0.12 -4.78 -9.33
CA VAL A 59 1.58 -4.72 -9.26
C VAL A 59 2.16 -5.83 -10.14
N SER A 60 3.37 -5.67 -10.68
CA SER A 60 3.98 -6.75 -11.48
C SER A 60 4.26 -7.98 -10.62
N GLN A 61 4.05 -9.18 -11.17
CA GLN A 61 4.36 -10.42 -10.44
C GLN A 61 5.85 -10.59 -10.10
N ASN A 62 6.72 -9.92 -10.85
CA ASN A 62 8.17 -9.96 -10.63
C ASN A 62 8.65 -9.07 -9.48
N CYS A 63 7.75 -8.29 -8.87
CA CYS A 63 8.08 -7.46 -7.73
C CYS A 63 8.35 -8.31 -6.49
N LEU A 64 9.32 -7.90 -5.68
CA LEU A 64 9.61 -8.53 -4.40
C LEU A 64 8.65 -8.02 -3.31
N ALA A 65 8.34 -8.90 -2.37
CA ALA A 65 7.69 -8.54 -1.13
C ALA A 65 8.19 -9.43 0.01
N THR A 66 7.97 -8.99 1.25
CA THR A 66 8.35 -9.75 2.43
C THR A 66 7.11 -10.35 3.08
N VAL A 67 7.15 -11.65 3.38
CA VAL A 67 6.04 -12.35 4.04
C VAL A 67 5.95 -11.95 5.51
N GLY A 68 4.77 -11.54 5.95
CA GLY A 68 4.46 -11.15 7.32
C GLY A 68 3.94 -9.71 7.43
N GLN A 69 3.77 -9.25 8.66
CA GLN A 69 3.36 -7.89 9.01
C GLN A 69 4.56 -7.09 9.55
N VAL A 70 4.56 -5.77 9.34
CA VAL A 70 5.55 -4.90 9.99
C VAL A 70 5.31 -4.87 11.50
N GLY A 71 6.38 -5.03 12.29
CA GLY A 71 6.31 -4.96 13.75
C GLY A 71 5.85 -3.60 14.31
N ASN A 72 5.88 -3.47 15.65
CA ASN A 72 5.50 -2.24 16.37
C ASN A 72 4.03 -1.81 16.17
N VAL A 73 3.10 -2.77 16.22
CA VAL A 73 1.65 -2.52 16.03
C VAL A 73 1.09 -1.49 17.02
N GLY A 74 1.65 -1.41 18.24
CA GLY A 74 1.20 -0.50 19.30
C GLY A 74 1.60 0.97 19.14
N VAL A 75 2.27 1.38 18.06
CA VAL A 75 2.77 2.77 17.93
C VAL A 75 1.65 3.81 17.97
N ASN A 76 0.46 3.48 17.46
CA ASN A 76 -0.70 4.38 17.42
C ASN A 76 -1.42 4.51 18.77
N GLN A 77 -1.03 3.74 19.79
CA GLN A 77 -1.62 3.87 21.14
C GLN A 77 -1.04 5.06 21.92
N LYS A 78 0.02 5.70 21.42
CA LYS A 78 0.64 6.88 22.03
C LYS A 78 -0.14 8.14 21.62
N SER A 79 -0.74 8.83 22.60
CA SER A 79 -1.54 10.03 22.35
C SER A 79 -0.66 11.30 22.34
N LEU A 80 -0.66 12.01 21.21
CA LEU A 80 -0.07 13.34 21.06
C LEU A 80 -1.19 14.31 20.67
N GLY A 81 -1.66 15.11 21.63
CA GLY A 81 -2.81 15.99 21.47
C GLY A 81 -2.56 17.11 20.44
N ARG A 82 -3.44 17.25 19.45
CA ARG A 82 -3.47 18.39 18.50
C ARG A 82 -4.91 18.77 18.13
N LYS A 83 -5.18 20.08 17.94
CA LYS A 83 -6.46 20.64 17.47
C LYS A 83 -6.44 20.88 15.94
N LYS A 84 -7.62 20.77 15.30
CA LYS A 84 -7.82 20.65 13.83
C LYS A 84 -7.30 21.85 13.02
N PRO A 85 -6.69 21.66 11.83
CA PRO A 85 -6.13 22.76 11.04
C PRO A 85 -6.92 23.09 9.75
N THR A 86 -6.84 24.36 9.34
CA THR A 86 -7.11 24.90 8.00
C THR A 86 -5.79 24.95 7.20
N THR A 87 -5.81 24.87 5.86
CA THR A 87 -4.57 25.03 5.08
C THR A 87 -4.14 26.51 5.03
N PRO A 88 -2.86 26.85 5.25
CA PRO A 88 -2.38 28.23 5.18
C PRO A 88 -2.52 28.93 3.81
N TRP A 89 -2.70 28.16 2.73
CA TRP A 89 -2.66 28.67 1.33
C TRP A 89 -4.05 28.81 0.68
N GLY A 90 -5.12 28.88 1.47
CA GLY A 90 -6.47 29.23 0.98
C GLY A 90 -7.23 28.13 0.22
N TYR A 91 -6.76 26.88 0.23
CA TYR A 91 -7.49 25.76 -0.36
C TYR A 91 -8.45 25.09 0.64
N PRO A 92 -9.57 24.49 0.18
CA PRO A 92 -10.44 23.72 1.05
C PRO A 92 -9.67 22.55 1.71
N ALA A 93 -9.62 22.55 3.04
CA ALA A 93 -8.91 21.52 3.83
C ALA A 93 -9.66 20.18 3.90
N LEU A 94 -10.97 20.19 3.68
CA LEU A 94 -11.84 19.02 3.77
C LEU A 94 -12.57 18.79 2.43
N GLY A 95 -12.75 17.52 2.06
CA GLY A 95 -13.59 17.11 0.92
C GLY A 95 -13.00 17.27 -0.48
N ARG A 96 -12.01 18.16 -0.69
CA ARG A 96 -11.39 18.36 -2.00
C ARG A 96 -10.40 17.23 -2.34
N ARG A 97 -10.69 16.47 -3.41
CA ARG A 97 -9.74 15.48 -3.95
C ARG A 97 -8.55 16.20 -4.62
N THR A 98 -7.34 15.97 -4.11
CA THR A 98 -6.10 16.61 -4.60
C THR A 98 -5.34 15.79 -5.64
N ARG A 99 -5.71 14.51 -5.85
CA ARG A 99 -5.05 13.63 -6.82
C ARG A 99 -5.31 14.09 -8.26
N LYS A 100 -4.24 14.17 -9.07
CA LYS A 100 -4.33 14.46 -10.52
C LYS A 100 -5.18 13.40 -11.23
N ARG A 101 -6.10 13.84 -12.11
CA ARG A 101 -7.10 12.97 -12.80
C ARG A 101 -6.55 12.13 -13.97
N LYS A 102 -5.42 12.51 -14.54
CA LYS A 102 -4.80 11.86 -15.72
C LYS A 102 -3.41 11.34 -15.38
N LYS A 103 -3.28 10.57 -14.31
CA LYS A 103 -1.99 10.04 -13.88
C LYS A 103 -1.79 8.64 -14.49
N TYR A 104 -0.58 8.34 -14.96
CA TYR A 104 -0.24 7.01 -15.49
C TYR A 104 -0.61 5.85 -14.56
N SER A 105 -0.62 6.10 -13.25
CA SER A 105 -0.92 5.09 -12.22
C SER A 105 -2.41 4.77 -12.09
N ASP A 106 -3.29 5.51 -12.76
CA ASP A 106 -4.75 5.31 -12.64
C ASP A 106 -5.18 3.96 -13.22
N SER A 107 -4.52 3.48 -14.28
CA SER A 107 -4.78 2.15 -14.88
C SER A 107 -4.45 0.97 -13.97
N PHE A 108 -3.56 1.16 -12.99
CA PHE A 108 -3.15 0.11 -12.07
C PHE A 108 -4.03 0.06 -10.81
N ILE A 109 -5.00 0.95 -10.64
CA ILE A 109 -5.84 0.99 -9.44
C ILE A 109 -7.25 0.54 -9.79
N LEU A 110 -7.60 -0.63 -9.27
CA LEU A 110 -8.91 -1.25 -9.50
C LEU A 110 -9.99 -0.66 -8.60
N ARG A 111 -9.63 -0.32 -7.36
CA ARG A 111 -10.59 0.25 -6.39
C ARG A 111 -9.91 1.24 -5.46
N CYS A 112 -10.45 2.45 -5.38
CA CYS A 112 -10.00 3.47 -4.44
C CYS A 112 -10.28 3.06 -2.98
N ARG A 113 -9.45 3.58 -2.06
CA ARG A 113 -9.64 3.45 -0.60
C ARG A 113 -11.06 3.83 -0.17
N LYS A 114 -11.58 3.11 0.84
CA LYS A 114 -12.84 3.43 1.51
C LYS A 114 -12.61 4.46 2.61
#